data_AF-A0A432ILL3-F1
#
_entry.id   AF-A0A432ILL3-F1
#
_cell.length_a   1.000
_cell.length_b   1.000
_cell.length_c   1.000
_cell.angle_alpha   90.00
_cell.angle_beta   90.00
_cell.angle_gamma   90.00
#
_symmetry.space_group_name_H-M   'P 1'
#
loop_
_entity.id
_entity.type
_entity.pdbx_description
1 polymer ?
#
loop_
_entity_poly.entity_id
_entity_poly.type
_entity_poly.pdbx_seq_one_letter_code
_entity_poly.pdbx_strand_id
1 'polypeptide(L)'
;MEFDRRTFLRLGGAACLPLMFPGVRTWALDEQTASRAALGDRILILVELQGGNDGLNTVIPYRDERYKELRPKIAVPDSKIIALGNHLGMNDALSPLA
;
A
#
# COMPACT_ATOMS: atom_id res chain seq x y z
N MET A 1 25.00 5.12 -10.78
CA MET A 1 24.38 3.83 -10.37
C MET A 1 22.89 4.01 -10.59
N GLU A 2 22.29 3.24 -11.49
CA GLU A 2 20.86 3.37 -11.82
C GLU A 2 20.04 2.64 -10.75
N PHE A 3 19.07 3.33 -10.14
CA PHE A 3 18.33 2.82 -9.00
C PHE A 3 17.05 2.12 -9.49
N ASP A 4 17.12 0.80 -9.68
CA ASP A 4 16.00 -0.02 -10.16
C ASP A 4 15.33 -0.82 -9.02
N ARG A 5 14.18 -1.46 -9.32
CA ARG A 5 13.44 -2.31 -8.37
C ARG A 5 14.33 -3.39 -7.75
N ARG A 6 15.25 -3.96 -8.54
CA ARG A 6 16.15 -5.02 -8.06
C ARG A 6 17.16 -4.46 -7.07
N THR A 7 17.68 -3.27 -7.33
CA THR A 7 18.57 -2.52 -6.44
C THR A 7 17.86 -2.15 -5.15
N PHE A 8 16.61 -1.67 -5.22
CA PHE A 8 15.78 -1.42 -4.05
C PHE A 8 15.56 -2.68 -3.19
N LEU A 9 15.17 -3.80 -3.81
CA LEU A 9 14.93 -5.05 -3.07
C LEU A 9 16.23 -5.61 -2.46
N ARG A 10 17.36 -5.47 -3.14
CA ARG A 10 18.67 -5.88 -2.62
C ARG A 10 19.11 -5.02 -1.43
N LEU A 11 18.95 -3.70 -1.54
CA LEU A 11 19.30 -2.77 -0.46
C LEU A 11 18.36 -2.90 0.74
N GLY A 12 17.06 -3.04 0.51
CA GLY A 12 16.06 -3.27 1.55
C GLY A 12 16.27 -4.60 2.27
N GLY A 13 16.56 -5.69 1.54
CA GLY A 13 16.90 -6.98 2.14
C GLY A 13 18.20 -6.94 2.96
N ALA A 14 19.23 -6.24 2.47
CA ALA A 14 20.49 -6.08 3.18
C ALA A 14 20.35 -5.26 4.47
N ALA A 15 19.43 -4.29 4.52
CA ALA A 15 19.15 -3.49 5.71
C ALA A 15 18.59 -4.31 6.88
N CYS A 16 18.00 -5.48 6.62
CA CYS A 16 17.49 -6.40 7.64
C CYS A 16 18.55 -7.37 8.18
N LEU A 17 19.71 -7.52 7.54
CA LEU A 17 20.76 -8.45 7.99
C LEU A 17 21.22 -8.23 9.44
N PRO A 18 21.36 -6.99 9.94
CA PRO A 18 21.70 -6.73 11.34
C PRO A 18 20.69 -7.29 12.35
N LEU A 19 19.42 -7.47 11.97
CA LEU A 19 18.39 -8.06 12.83
C LEU A 19 18.61 -9.55 13.10
N MET A 20 19.38 -10.23 12.25
CA MET A 20 19.58 -11.68 12.34
C MET A 20 20.75 -12.06 13.25
N PHE A 21 21.53 -11.09 13.74
CA PHE A 21 22.71 -11.32 14.58
C PHE A 21 22.51 -10.72 15.98
N PRO A 22 22.39 -11.56 17.04
CA PRO A 22 22.26 -11.06 18.40
C PRO A 22 23.46 -10.19 18.79
N GLY A 23 23.21 -8.96 19.26
CA GLY A 23 24.25 -8.04 19.74
C GLY A 23 24.70 -6.96 18.76
N VAL A 24 24.24 -6.97 17.50
CA VAL A 24 24.44 -5.85 16.58
C VAL A 24 23.46 -4.73 16.95
N ARG A 25 23.98 -3.65 17.55
CA ARG A 25 23.19 -2.46 17.87
C ARG A 25 22.86 -1.69 16.60
N THR A 26 21.66 -1.85 16.10
CA THR A 26 21.09 -0.97 15.08
C THR A 26 20.56 0.27 15.79
N TRP A 27 21.16 1.43 15.47
CA TRP A 27 20.73 2.74 15.98
C TRP A 27 19.25 3.06 15.65
N ALA A 28 18.69 2.40 14.64
CA ALA A 28 17.28 2.52 14.24
C ALA A 28 16.29 1.68 15.08
N LEU A 29 16.77 0.78 15.95
CA LEU A 29 15.91 -0.06 16.82
C LEU A 29 16.15 0.19 18.30
N ASP A 30 16.90 1.24 18.64
CA ASP A 30 17.01 1.64 20.03
C ASP A 30 15.67 2.21 20.49
N GLU A 31 14.84 1.33 21.07
CA GLU A 31 13.54 1.62 21.67
C GLU A 31 13.63 2.78 22.69
N GLN A 32 14.78 2.93 23.35
CA GLN A 32 15.04 3.97 24.32
C GLN A 32 15.33 5.34 23.66
N THR A 33 15.88 5.35 22.44
CA THR A 33 16.02 6.57 21.63
C THR A 33 14.73 6.86 20.85
N ALA A 34 14.01 5.85 20.38
CA ALA A 34 12.73 5.99 19.69
C ALA A 34 11.63 6.58 20.60
N SER A 35 11.58 6.18 21.88
CA SER A 35 10.65 6.75 22.87
C SER A 35 11.02 8.19 23.29
N ARG A 36 12.31 8.55 23.28
CA ARG A 36 12.78 9.92 23.53
C ARG A 36 12.67 10.84 22.31
N ALA A 37 12.57 10.26 21.12
CA ALA A 37 12.21 10.92 19.88
C ALA A 37 10.69 11.06 19.70
N ALA A 38 9.92 10.99 20.79
CA ALA A 38 8.58 11.58 20.89
C ALA A 38 8.68 13.12 20.75
N LEU A 39 9.10 13.55 19.56
CA LEU A 39 9.02 14.90 19.05
C LEU A 39 7.53 15.19 18.85
N GLY A 40 6.88 15.65 19.91
CA GLY A 40 5.57 16.28 19.97
C GLY A 40 4.49 15.73 19.04
N ASP A 41 3.74 14.72 19.50
CA ASP A 41 2.31 14.36 19.29
C ASP A 41 1.61 14.56 17.93
N ARG A 42 2.27 15.02 16.88
CA ARG A 42 1.69 15.30 15.56
C ARG A 42 2.61 14.78 14.46
N ILE A 43 2.78 13.46 14.44
CA ILE A 43 3.52 12.77 13.41
C ILE A 43 2.55 12.47 12.25
N LEU A 44 2.75 13.13 11.11
CA LEU A 44 2.10 12.78 9.85
C LEU A 44 3.01 11.78 9.11
N ILE A 45 2.53 10.55 8.96
CA ILE A 45 3.17 9.56 8.09
C ILE A 45 2.48 9.64 6.73
N LEU A 46 3.16 10.21 5.74
CA LEU A 46 2.70 10.22 4.34
C LEU A 46 3.38 9.07 3.59
N VAL A 47 2.60 8.08 3.17
CA VAL A 47 3.07 6.98 2.33
C VAL A 47 2.56 7.21 0.91
N GLU A 48 3.42 7.70 0.02
CA GLU A 48 3.11 7.83 -1.40
C GLU A 48 3.52 6.55 -2.14
N LEU A 49 2.52 5.81 -2.64
CA LEU A 49 2.74 4.62 -3.45
C LEU A 49 2.47 4.95 -4.92
N GLN A 50 3.54 5.14 -5.70
CA GLN A 50 3.39 5.39 -7.13
C GLN A 50 3.00 4.10 -7.87
N GLY A 51 1.84 4.12 -8.53
CA GLY A 51 1.42 3.07 -9.47
C GLY A 51 1.00 1.73 -8.86
N GLY A 52 0.82 1.65 -7.54
CA GLY A 52 0.38 0.42 -6.85
C GLY A 52 -1.13 0.28 -6.73
N ASN A 53 -1.85 1.41 -6.65
CA ASN A 53 -3.31 1.40 -6.56
C ASN A 53 -3.95 1.61 -7.93
N ASP A 54 -4.81 0.68 -8.31
CA ASP A 54 -5.63 0.79 -9.49
C ASP A 54 -6.94 1.49 -9.15
N GLY A 55 -7.04 2.76 -9.52
CA GLY A 55 -8.19 3.61 -9.19
C GLY A 55 -9.52 3.04 -9.66
N LEU A 56 -9.54 2.34 -10.80
CA LEU A 56 -10.77 1.74 -11.36
C LEU A 56 -11.18 0.45 -10.65
N ASN A 57 -10.27 -0.20 -9.90
CA ASN A 57 -10.63 -1.28 -8.96
C ASN A 57 -10.93 -0.76 -7.54
N THR A 58 -10.55 0.48 -7.22
CA THR A 58 -10.89 1.11 -5.93
C THR A 58 -12.28 1.75 -5.99
N VAL A 59 -12.51 2.63 -6.96
CA VAL A 59 -13.78 3.30 -7.22
C VAL A 59 -14.25 2.85 -8.59
N ILE A 60 -15.15 1.88 -8.59
CA ILE A 60 -15.51 1.07 -9.74
C ILE A 60 -16.73 1.69 -10.43
N PRO A 61 -16.63 2.15 -11.69
CA PRO A 61 -17.80 2.58 -12.48
C PRO A 61 -18.54 1.35 -13.05
N TYR A 62 -19.08 0.51 -12.16
CA TYR A 62 -19.53 -0.85 -12.48
C TYR A 62 -20.72 -0.93 -13.44
N ARG A 63 -21.40 0.20 -13.68
CA ARG A 63 -22.51 0.30 -14.65
C ARG A 63 -22.10 0.89 -16.00
N ASP A 64 -20.85 1.30 -16.17
CA ASP A 64 -20.27 1.64 -17.47
C ASP A 64 -19.76 0.35 -18.13
N GLU A 65 -20.40 -0.10 -19.21
CA GLU A 65 -20.04 -1.34 -19.90
C GLU A 65 -18.58 -1.34 -20.38
N ARG A 66 -18.04 -0.17 -20.76
CA ARG A 66 -16.66 -0.02 -21.22
C ARG A 66 -15.66 -0.44 -20.15
N TYR A 67 -16.00 -0.32 -18.86
CA TYR A 67 -15.14 -0.78 -17.77
C TYR A 67 -14.86 -2.28 -17.88
N LYS A 68 -15.88 -3.09 -18.17
CA LYS A 68 -15.73 -4.55 -18.30
C LYS A 68 -15.07 -4.91 -19.63
N GLU A 69 -15.45 -4.23 -20.71
CA GLU A 69 -14.89 -4.44 -22.05
C GLU A 69 -13.39 -4.14 -22.14
N LEU A 70 -12.95 -3.02 -21.57
CA LEU A 70 -11.55 -2.59 -21.60
C LEU A 70 -10.69 -3.37 -20.59
N ARG A 71 -11.31 -4.09 -19.65
CA ARG A 71 -10.60 -4.74 -18.53
C ARG A 71 -11.00 -6.22 -18.37
N PRO A 72 -10.98 -7.02 -19.45
CA PRO A 72 -11.57 -8.37 -19.46
C PRO A 72 -10.92 -9.34 -18.46
N LYS A 73 -9.69 -9.05 -18.00
CA LYS A 73 -8.96 -9.89 -17.05
C LYS A 73 -9.06 -9.42 -15.59
N ILE A 74 -9.35 -8.14 -15.36
CA ILE A 74 -9.18 -7.50 -14.05
C ILE A 74 -10.41 -6.71 -13.59
N ALA A 75 -11.47 -6.63 -14.41
CA ALA A 75 -12.74 -6.06 -14.00
C ALA A 75 -13.33 -6.85 -12.84
N VAL A 76 -13.70 -6.14 -11.78
CA VAL A 76 -14.37 -6.72 -10.61
C VAL A 76 -15.78 -7.21 -11.01
N PRO A 77 -16.16 -8.46 -10.69
CA PRO A 77 -17.51 -8.97 -10.90
C PRO A 77 -18.53 -8.24 -10.03
N ASP A 78 -19.75 -8.01 -10.54
CA ASP A 78 -20.79 -7.27 -9.82
C ASP A 78 -21.12 -7.84 -8.43
N SER A 79 -20.97 -9.16 -8.26
CA SER A 79 -21.16 -9.85 -6.97
C SER A 79 -20.13 -9.49 -5.89
N LYS A 80 -19.01 -8.87 -6.27
CA LYS A 80 -17.91 -8.43 -5.39
C LYS A 80 -17.84 -6.92 -5.25
N ILE A 81 -18.91 -6.22 -5.63
CA ILE A 81 -18.96 -4.76 -5.60
C ILE A 81 -19.91 -4.30 -4.50
N ILE A 82 -19.39 -3.49 -3.60
CA ILE A 82 -20.16 -2.76 -2.60
C ILE A 82 -20.65 -1.48 -3.27
N ALA A 83 -21.96 -1.29 -3.37
CA ALA A 83 -22.52 -0.12 -4.03
C ALA A 83 -22.30 1.15 -3.19
N LEU A 84 -21.72 2.20 -3.82
CA LEU A 84 -21.56 3.52 -3.22
C LEU A 84 -22.65 4.52 -3.67
N GLY A 85 -23.48 4.12 -4.64
CA GLY A 85 -24.46 4.99 -5.29
C GLY A 85 -23.88 5.70 -6.53
N ASN A 86 -24.71 6.46 -7.24
CA ASN A 86 -24.32 7.21 -8.45
C ASN A 86 -23.56 6.38 -9.51
N HIS A 87 -23.95 5.11 -9.68
CA HIS A 87 -23.29 4.17 -10.59
C HIS A 87 -21.83 3.81 -10.24
N LEU A 88 -21.39 4.14 -9.02
CA LEU A 88 -20.08 3.81 -8.47
C LEU A 88 -20.18 2.74 -7.39
N GLY A 89 -19.14 1.93 -7.28
CA GLY A 89 -18.99 0.92 -6.26
C GLY A 89 -17.55 0.78 -5.80
N MET A 90 -17.34 -0.06 -4.79
CA MET A 90 -16.03 -0.34 -4.22
C MET A 90 -15.78 -1.85 -4.18
N ASN A 91 -14.52 -2.26 -4.27
CA ASN A 91 -14.13 -3.66 -4.16
C ASN A 91 -14.47 -4.22 -2.76
N ASP A 92 -14.96 -5.46 -2.69
CA ASP A 92 -15.29 -6.16 -1.44
C ASP A 92 -14.11 -6.28 -0.46
N ALA A 93 -12.87 -6.29 -0.95
CA ALA A 93 -11.66 -6.24 -0.14
C ALA A 93 -11.55 -4.96 0.72
N LEU A 94 -12.27 -3.90 0.36
CA LEU A 94 -12.34 -2.64 1.10
C LEU A 94 -13.57 -2.56 2.01
N SER A 95 -14.31 -3.66 2.21
CA SER A 95 -15.44 -3.73 3.15
C SER A 95 -15.15 -3.20 4.56
N PRO A 96 -13.94 -3.32 5.15
CA PRO A 96 -13.67 -2.75 6.47
C PRO A 96 -13.67 -1.21 6.50
N LEU A 97 -13.67 -0.55 5.34
CA LEU A 97 -13.71 0.91 5.19
C LEU A 97 -15.11 1.43 4.82
N ALA A 98 -16.05 0.53 4.54
CA ALA A 98 -17.39 0.86 4.06
C ALA A 98 -18.33 1.28 5.20
#